data_AF-A0A539EHN3-F1
#
_entry.id   AF-A0A539EHN3-F1
#
_cell.length_a   1.000
_cell.length_b   1.000
_cell.length_c   1.000
_cell.angle_alpha   90.00
_cell.angle_beta   90.00
_cell.angle_gamma   90.00
#
_symmetry.space_group_name_H-M   'P 1'
#
loop_
_entity.id
_entity.type
_entity.pdbx_description
1 polymer ?
#
loop_
_entity_poly.entity_id
_entity_poly.type
_entity_poly.pdbx_seq_one_letter_code
_entity_poly.pdbx_strand_id
1 'polypeptide(L)'
;MELSKLQGLLEFKAHEVHVAEAELSALMGREPGPLARPEEPSEPAVPAEGELQRRASTMNPMLRAAVLEDRRAAAEAGLAKAEFLPKVMLQYRRRRAPMTGTTHDAVAGFTVPLWLW
;
A
#
# COMPACT_ATOMS: atom_id res chain seq x y z
N MET A 1 -7.33 -56.29 -5.92
CA MET A 1 -6.38 -55.26 -5.47
C MET A 1 -6.64 -53.90 -6.09
N GLU A 2 -6.98 -53.80 -7.38
CA GLU A 2 -7.22 -52.50 -8.04
C GLU A 2 -8.38 -51.68 -7.43
N LEU A 3 -9.42 -52.34 -6.93
CA LEU A 3 -10.57 -51.68 -6.31
C LEU A 3 -10.20 -50.95 -4.98
N SER A 4 -9.29 -51.52 -4.19
CA SER A 4 -8.81 -50.90 -2.95
C SER A 4 -7.90 -49.70 -3.24
N LYS A 5 -7.13 -49.73 -4.34
CA LYS A 5 -6.33 -48.57 -4.78
C LYS A 5 -7.23 -47.42 -5.25
N LEU A 6 -8.26 -47.72 -6.04
CA LEU A 6 -9.23 -46.72 -6.49
C LEU A 6 -10.00 -46.11 -5.31
N GLN A 7 -10.35 -46.92 -4.31
CA GLN A 7 -10.99 -46.42 -3.10
C GLN A 7 -10.07 -45.48 -2.32
N GLY A 8 -8.79 -45.86 -2.12
CA GLY A 8 -7.81 -44.99 -1.47
C GLY A 8 -7.60 -43.66 -2.23
N LEU A 9 -7.61 -43.71 -3.56
CA LEU A 9 -7.54 -42.50 -4.39
C LEU A 9 -8.77 -41.60 -4.26
N LEU A 10 -9.98 -42.18 -4.16
CA LEU A 10 -11.20 -41.42 -3.95
C LEU A 10 -11.25 -40.73 -2.58
N GLU A 11 -10.88 -41.46 -1.52
CA GLU A 11 -10.81 -40.91 -0.17
C GLU A 11 -9.80 -39.76 -0.08
N PHE A 12 -8.63 -39.94 -0.71
CA PHE A 12 -7.62 -38.89 -0.81
C PHE A 12 -8.13 -37.67 -1.58
N LYS A 13 -8.77 -37.87 -2.75
CA LYS A 13 -9.31 -36.76 -3.54
C LYS A 13 -10.44 -36.02 -2.82
N ALA A 14 -11.30 -36.74 -2.09
CA ALA A 14 -12.34 -36.12 -1.28
C ALA A 14 -11.75 -35.24 -0.17
N HIS A 15 -10.66 -35.68 0.45
CA HIS A 15 -9.94 -34.88 1.43
C HIS A 15 -9.34 -33.61 0.81
N GLU A 16 -8.67 -33.71 -0.34
CA GLU A 16 -8.11 -32.55 -1.05
C GLU A 16 -9.19 -31.51 -1.39
N VAL A 17 -10.36 -31.95 -1.85
CA VAL A 17 -11.49 -31.05 -2.12
C VAL A 17 -11.89 -30.30 -0.85
N HIS A 18 -12.04 -31.01 0.28
CA HIS A 18 -12.44 -30.37 1.53
C HIS A 18 -11.42 -29.34 2.03
N VAL A 19 -10.13 -29.64 1.89
CA VAL A 19 -9.05 -28.69 2.22
C VAL A 19 -9.12 -27.46 1.31
N ALA A 20 -9.25 -27.66 0.00
CA ALA A 20 -9.36 -26.57 -0.96
C ALA A 20 -10.62 -25.70 -0.72
N GLU A 21 -11.74 -26.30 -0.29
CA GLU A 21 -12.95 -25.56 0.07
C GLU A 21 -12.77 -24.69 1.31
N ALA A 22 -12.05 -25.21 2.32
CA ALA A 22 -11.72 -24.49 3.53
C ALA A 22 -10.76 -23.32 3.24
N GLU A 23 -9.72 -23.56 2.41
CA GLU A 23 -8.78 -22.54 1.97
C GLU A 23 -9.48 -21.43 1.18
N LEU A 24 -10.33 -21.77 0.21
CA LEU A 24 -11.06 -20.78 -0.57
C LEU A 24 -12.04 -19.99 0.31
N SER A 25 -12.70 -20.65 1.25
CA SER A 25 -13.57 -19.98 2.21
C SER A 25 -12.79 -19.01 3.11
N ALA A 26 -11.58 -19.39 3.56
CA ALA A 26 -10.69 -18.51 4.30
C ALA A 26 -10.23 -17.30 3.47
N LEU A 27 -9.87 -17.50 2.19
CA LEU A 27 -9.52 -16.41 1.27
C LEU A 27 -10.69 -15.44 1.02
N MET A 28 -11.92 -15.94 1.06
CA MET A 28 -13.13 -15.12 0.96
C MET A 28 -13.56 -14.50 2.30
N GLY A 29 -12.84 -14.77 3.39
CA GLY A 29 -13.14 -14.24 4.72
C GLY A 29 -14.43 -14.79 5.33
N ARG A 30 -14.80 -16.03 5.00
CA ARG A 30 -16.02 -16.69 5.49
C ARG A 30 -15.70 -18.02 6.17
N GLU A 31 -16.63 -18.49 7.00
CA GLU A 31 -16.57 -19.82 7.60
C GLU A 31 -16.56 -20.93 6.53
N PRO A 32 -15.86 -22.05 6.77
CA PRO A 32 -15.81 -23.17 5.84
C PRO A 32 -17.21 -23.78 5.66
N GLY A 33 -17.62 -23.94 4.40
CA GLY A 33 -18.93 -24.44 4.04
C GLY A 33 -19.01 -24.79 2.56
N PRO A 34 -20.08 -25.48 2.13
CA PRO A 34 -20.20 -25.99 0.79
C PRO A 34 -20.09 -24.86 -0.25
N LEU A 35 -19.25 -25.06 -1.25
CA LEU A 35 -19.10 -24.17 -2.38
C LEU A 35 -19.97 -24.65 -3.53
N ALA A 36 -20.58 -23.70 -4.26
CA ALA A 36 -21.23 -24.04 -5.51
C ALA A 36 -20.17 -24.57 -6.48
N ARG A 37 -20.47 -25.68 -7.17
CA ARG A 37 -19.58 -26.21 -8.20
C ARG A 37 -19.48 -25.17 -9.33
N PRO A 38 -18.28 -24.63 -9.63
CA PRO A 38 -18.14 -23.68 -10.71
C PRO A 38 -18.54 -24.34 -12.03
N GLU A 39 -19.20 -23.57 -12.88
CA GLU A 39 -19.41 -23.97 -14.28
C GLU A 39 -18.05 -24.17 -14.95
N GLU A 40 -17.97 -25.15 -15.85
CA GLU A 40 -16.73 -25.46 -16.55
C GLU A 40 -16.28 -24.19 -17.30
N PRO A 41 -15.10 -23.62 -16.96
CA PRO A 41 -14.73 -22.32 -17.47
C PRO A 41 -14.52 -22.41 -18.98
N SER A 42 -15.25 -21.59 -19.74
CA SER A 42 -14.92 -21.34 -21.14
C SER A 42 -13.48 -20.83 -21.21
N GLU A 43 -12.67 -21.34 -22.15
CA GLU A 43 -11.29 -20.90 -22.30
C GLU A 43 -11.21 -19.37 -22.40
N PRO A 44 -10.47 -18.71 -21.49
CA PRO A 44 -10.39 -17.26 -21.50
C PRO A 44 -9.62 -16.80 -22.75
N ALA A 45 -10.18 -15.82 -23.47
CA ALA A 45 -9.49 -15.18 -24.57
C ALA A 45 -8.24 -14.45 -24.03
N VAL A 46 -7.06 -15.00 -24.30
CA VAL A 46 -5.78 -14.39 -23.90
C VAL A 46 -5.46 -13.25 -24.87
N PRO A 47 -5.34 -12.00 -24.39
CA PRO A 47 -4.98 -10.87 -25.26
C PRO A 47 -3.53 -10.99 -25.73
N ALA A 48 -3.22 -10.29 -26.83
CA ALA A 48 -1.88 -10.31 -27.42
C ALA A 48 -0.80 -9.83 -26.41
N GLU A 49 0.41 -10.38 -26.53
CA GLU A 49 1.53 -10.13 -25.62
C GLU A 49 1.83 -8.63 -25.43
N GLY A 50 1.85 -7.84 -26.50
CA GLY A 50 2.08 -6.40 -26.42
C GLY A 50 1.01 -5.64 -25.63
N GLU A 51 -0.23 -6.14 -25.62
CA GLU A 51 -1.30 -5.57 -24.79
C GLU A 51 -1.13 -5.95 -23.33
N LEU A 52 -0.78 -7.21 -23.04
CA LEU A 52 -0.48 -7.69 -21.69
C LEU A 52 0.67 -6.89 -21.07
N GLN A 53 1.74 -6.63 -21.83
CA GLN A 53 2.88 -5.87 -21.32
C GLN A 53 2.54 -4.42 -21.02
N ARG A 54 1.75 -3.75 -21.87
CA ARG A 54 1.25 -2.39 -21.58
C ARG A 54 0.38 -2.37 -20.32
N ARG A 55 -0.56 -3.32 -20.19
CA ARG A 55 -1.44 -3.41 -19.02
C ARG A 55 -0.63 -3.69 -17.75
N ALA A 56 0.32 -4.61 -17.81
CA ALA A 56 1.21 -4.94 -16.70
C ALA A 56 2.03 -3.72 -16.26
N SER A 57 2.68 -3.02 -17.19
CA SER A 57 3.48 -1.82 -16.86
C SER A 57 2.65 -0.69 -16.22
N THR A 58 1.40 -0.53 -16.64
CA THR A 58 0.54 0.58 -16.18
C THR A 58 -0.21 0.24 -14.89
N MET A 59 -0.66 -1.01 -14.74
CA MET A 59 -1.52 -1.44 -13.62
C MET A 59 -0.76 -2.13 -12.49
N ASN A 60 0.51 -2.49 -12.67
CA ASN A 60 1.26 -3.20 -11.62
C ASN A 60 1.43 -2.31 -10.37
N PRO A 61 0.81 -2.69 -9.23
CA PRO A 61 0.86 -1.90 -8.01
C PRO A 61 2.27 -1.84 -7.42
N MET A 62 3.12 -2.85 -7.65
CA MET A 62 4.51 -2.86 -7.18
C MET A 62 5.36 -1.82 -7.90
N LEU A 63 5.18 -1.64 -9.22
CA LEU A 63 5.86 -0.58 -9.96
C LEU A 63 5.42 0.81 -9.47
N ARG A 64 4.13 0.99 -9.20
CA ARG A 64 3.61 2.24 -8.64
C ARG A 64 4.17 2.52 -7.25
N ALA A 65 4.23 1.50 -6.38
CA ALA A 65 4.81 1.62 -5.05
C ALA A 65 6.29 2.01 -5.13
N ALA A 66 7.07 1.38 -6.01
CA ALA A 66 8.48 1.71 -6.22
C ALA A 66 8.69 3.17 -6.66
N VAL A 67 7.85 3.70 -7.55
CA VAL A 67 7.91 5.11 -7.97
C VAL A 67 7.59 6.07 -6.82
N LEU A 68 6.64 5.69 -5.94
CA LEU A 68 6.31 6.51 -4.77
C LEU A 68 7.43 6.51 -3.72
N GLU A 69 8.08 5.36 -3.50
CA GLU A 69 9.28 5.23 -2.66
C GLU A 69 10.43 6.10 -3.18
N ASP A 70 10.70 6.08 -4.49
CA ASP A 70 11.73 6.93 -5.09
C ASP A 70 11.45 8.43 -4.89
N ARG A 71 10.20 8.86 -5.12
CA ARG A 71 9.77 10.24 -4.88
C ARG A 71 9.92 10.64 -3.41
N ARG A 72 9.60 9.72 -2.49
CA ARG A 72 9.75 9.95 -1.06
C ARG A 72 11.22 10.12 -0.69
N ALA A 73 12.09 9.24 -1.17
CA ALA A 73 13.53 9.33 -0.92
C ALA A 73 14.11 10.65 -1.48
N ALA A 74 13.69 11.07 -2.67
CA ALA A 74 14.08 12.35 -3.25
C ALA A 74 13.61 13.56 -2.40
N ALA A 75 12.38 13.51 -1.87
CA ALA A 75 11.85 14.54 -0.98
C ALA A 75 12.62 14.59 0.36
N GLU A 76 12.91 13.44 0.96
CA GLU A 76 13.70 13.34 2.19
C GLU A 76 15.12 13.88 2.01
N ALA A 77 15.78 13.56 0.89
CA ALA A 77 17.07 14.14 0.54
C ALA A 77 17.00 15.67 0.34
N GLY A 78 15.90 16.18 -0.21
CA GLY A 78 15.65 17.61 -0.33
C GLY A 78 15.48 18.28 1.04
N LEU A 79 14.74 17.66 1.95
CA LEU A 79 14.56 18.15 3.32
C LEU A 79 15.88 18.18 4.08
N ALA A 80 16.68 17.11 3.99
CA ALA A 80 18.01 17.07 4.61
C ALA A 80 18.91 18.20 4.10
N LYS A 81 18.87 18.51 2.80
CA LYS A 81 19.58 19.68 2.24
C LYS A 81 19.05 21.00 2.78
N ALA A 82 17.73 21.11 2.97
CA ALA A 82 17.09 22.32 3.48
C ALA A 82 17.43 22.59 4.96
N GLU A 83 17.90 21.60 5.73
CA GLU A 83 18.37 21.81 7.10
C GLU A 83 19.59 22.73 7.16
N PHE A 84 20.40 22.77 6.09
CA PHE A 84 21.55 23.66 5.96
C PHE A 84 21.19 25.07 5.48
N LEU A 85 19.94 25.31 5.12
CA LEU A 85 19.47 26.63 4.71
C LEU A 85 18.99 27.45 5.90
N PRO A 86 19.10 28.79 5.82
CA PRO A 86 18.50 29.67 6.82
C PRO A 86 17.00 29.42 6.98
N LYS A 87 16.57 29.17 8.22
CA LYS A 87 15.14 29.07 8.56
C LYS A 87 14.61 30.46 8.88
N VAL A 88 13.58 30.87 8.17
CA VAL A 88 12.85 32.12 8.43
C VAL A 88 11.58 31.77 9.19
N MET A 89 11.38 32.38 10.35
CA MET A 89 10.15 32.25 11.13
C MET A 89 9.45 33.59 11.22
N LEU A 90 8.15 33.61 10.89
CA LEU A 90 7.31 34.79 11.06
C LEU A 90 6.16 34.42 12.00
N GLN A 91 6.07 35.11 13.13
CA GLN A 91 5.01 34.93 14.11
C GLN A 91 4.27 36.25 14.29
N TYR A 92 2.94 36.20 14.13
CA TYR A 92 2.06 37.31 14.43
C TYR A 92 1.13 36.89 15.58
N ARG A 93 1.03 37.71 16.62
CA ARG A 93 0.17 37.44 17.77
C ARG A 93 -0.59 38.69 18.16
N ARG A 94 -1.91 38.56 18.24
CA ARG A 94 -2.79 39.57 18.81
C ARG A 94 -3.15 39.17 20.23
N ARG A 95 -2.93 40.04 21.21
CA ARG A 95 -3.33 39.82 22.62
C ARG A 95 -4.27 40.93 23.07
N ARG A 96 -5.22 40.59 23.93
CA ARG A 96 -6.11 41.56 24.57
C ARG A 96 -5.80 41.54 26.07
N ALA A 97 -5.25 42.64 26.57
CA ALA A 97 -4.89 42.79 27.96
C ALA A 97 -5.95 43.66 28.68
N PRO A 98 -6.45 43.26 29.86
CA PRO A 98 -7.55 43.94 30.52
C PRO A 98 -7.25 45.40 30.91
N MET A 99 -5.98 45.79 31.04
CA MET A 99 -5.59 47.16 31.42
C MET A 99 -4.95 47.99 30.30
N THR A 100 -4.42 47.39 29.23
CA THR A 100 -3.65 48.10 28.19
C THR A 100 -4.28 48.03 26.80
N GLY A 101 -5.45 47.39 26.65
CA GLY A 101 -6.17 47.31 25.38
C GLY A 101 -5.73 46.13 24.50
N THR A 102 -5.80 46.30 23.18
CA THR A 102 -5.43 45.25 22.21
C THR A 102 -4.01 45.51 21.70
N THR A 103 -3.09 44.58 21.95
CA THR A 103 -1.72 44.63 21.46
C THR A 103 -1.52 43.67 20.28
N HIS A 104 -0.67 44.08 19.35
CA HIS A 104 -0.29 43.32 18.17
C HIS A 104 1.24 43.17 18.18
N ASP A 105 1.69 41.93 18.29
CA ASP A 105 3.10 41.58 18.30
C ASP A 105 3.42 40.88 16.98
N ALA A 106 4.42 41.36 16.26
CA ALA A 106 4.98 40.68 15.09
C ALA A 106 6.46 40.39 15.35
N VAL A 107 6.85 39.13 15.20
CA VAL A 107 8.21 38.66 15.41
C VAL A 107 8.68 37.97 14.14
N ALA A 108 9.75 38.49 13.54
CA ALA A 108 10.47 37.83 12.46
C ALA A 108 11.82 37.34 13.01
N GLY A 109 12.10 36.04 12.84
CA GLY A 109 13.33 35.40 13.28
C GLY A 109 14.03 34.73 12.11
N PHE A 110 15.37 34.79 12.11
CA PHE A 110 16.21 34.11 11.13
C PHE A 110 17.21 33.23 11.87
N THR A 111 17.22 31.93 11.57
CA THR A 111 18.14 30.97 12.18
C THR A 111 19.06 30.43 11.11
N VAL A 112 20.37 30.67 11.26
CA VAL A 112 21.41 30.18 10.34
C VAL A 112 22.26 29.14 11.08
N PRO A 113 22.40 27.90 10.56
CA PRO A 113 23.34 26.95 11.11
C PRO A 113 24.77 27.37 10.71
N LEU A 114 25.55 27.85 11.68
CA LEU A 114 26.87 28.45 11.40
C LEU A 114 28.04 27.45 11.45
N TRP A 115 27.88 26.31 12.12
CA TRP A 115 28.97 25.34 12.34
C TRP A 115 28.46 23.91 12.12
N LEU A 116 29.04 23.23 11.12
CA LEU A 116 28.70 21.88 10.68
C LEU A 116 30.03 21.13 10.44
N TRP A 117 30.69 20.75 11.52
CA TRP A 117 31.92 19.95 11.54
C TRP A 117 31.71 18.83 12.56
#